data_AF-A0A2K3DFG0-F1
#
_entry.id   AF-A0A2K3DFG0-F1
#
_cell.length_a   1.000
_cell.length_b   1.000
_cell.length_c   1.000
_cell.angle_alpha   90.00
_cell.angle_beta   90.00
_cell.angle_gamma   90.00
#
_symmetry.space_group_name_H-M   'P 1'
#
loop_
_entity.id
_entity.type
_entity.pdbx_description
1 polymer ?
#
loop_
_entity_poly.entity_id
_entity_poly.type
_entity_poly.pdbx_seq_one_letter_code
_entity_poly.pdbx_strand_id
1 'polypeptide(L)'
;MILQNGGHNRPQPTPWKHRMCGDMCGDIGTCCYGLFCTPCLYGRNYAEFHDVGCCGACCLYCWCWCLSCCFATDLRRSIRNKYNLAPDPCNDLIVHLFCSPCGLCQESREMRYRREQGTFATVLNQ
;
A
#
# COMPACT_ATOMS: atom_id res chain seq x y z
N MET A 1 47.95 -1.44 0.20
CA MET A 1 46.71 -1.39 -0.60
C MET A 1 45.56 -1.19 0.36
N ILE A 2 45.01 0.03 0.45
CA ILE A 2 43.82 0.33 1.26
C ILE A 2 42.62 0.12 0.33
N LEU A 3 41.83 -0.92 0.55
CA LEU A 3 40.58 -1.15 -0.20
C LEU A 3 39.49 -0.26 0.39
N GLN A 4 39.13 0.81 -0.34
CA GLN A 4 37.91 1.56 -0.11
C GLN A 4 36.72 0.68 -0.49
N ASN A 5 36.03 0.10 0.50
CA ASN A 5 34.71 -0.49 0.27
C ASN A 5 33.70 0.63 0.09
N GLY A 6 33.49 1.04 -1.16
CA GLY A 6 32.33 1.81 -1.60
C GLY A 6 31.06 0.98 -1.48
N GLY A 7 30.60 0.76 -0.24
CA GLY A 7 29.29 0.21 0.03
C GLY A 7 28.24 1.22 -0.39
N HIS A 8 27.52 0.93 -1.47
CA HIS A 8 26.30 1.64 -1.83
C HIS A 8 25.38 1.64 -0.61
N ASN A 9 25.24 2.80 0.04
CA ASN A 9 24.41 2.99 1.21
C ASN A 9 22.95 2.96 0.74
N ARG A 10 22.43 1.75 0.47
CA ARG A 10 21.02 1.58 0.11
C ARG A 10 20.20 2.06 1.31
N PRO A 11 19.19 2.93 1.10
CA PRO A 11 18.33 3.38 2.19
C PRO A 11 17.79 2.15 2.92
N GLN A 12 17.88 2.14 4.25
CA GLN A 12 17.36 1.02 5.04
C GLN A 12 15.83 0.96 4.88
N PRO A 13 15.23 -0.24 4.78
CA PRO A 13 13.79 -0.38 4.69
C PRO A 13 13.09 0.28 5.89
N THR A 14 12.07 1.07 5.62
CA THR A 14 11.27 1.72 6.68
C THR A 14 10.06 0.85 7.06
N PRO A 15 9.66 0.80 8.34
CA PRO A 15 8.46 0.07 8.73
C PRO A 15 7.20 0.74 8.18
N TRP A 16 6.13 -0.04 7.98
CA TRP A 16 4.79 0.49 7.76
C TRP A 16 4.38 1.42 8.90
N LYS A 17 3.82 2.59 8.58
CA LYS A 17 3.36 3.50 9.62
C LYS A 17 2.10 2.97 10.30
N HIS A 18 1.22 2.35 9.52
CA HIS A 18 -0.06 1.80 9.98
C HIS A 18 0.00 0.29 10.07
N ARG A 19 -0.48 -0.28 11.19
CA ARG A 19 -0.48 -1.72 11.42
C ARG A 19 -1.72 -2.39 10.84
N MET A 20 -1.56 -3.64 10.38
CA MET A 20 -2.65 -4.52 9.97
C MET A 20 -3.61 -4.77 11.15
N CYS A 21 -4.92 -4.60 10.91
CA CYS A 21 -6.05 -4.83 11.83
C CYS A 21 -6.08 -4.01 13.14
N GLY A 22 -4.94 -3.75 13.78
CA GLY A 22 -4.85 -2.98 15.03
C GLY A 22 -5.16 -1.49 14.88
N ASP A 23 -5.24 -1.00 13.63
CA ASP A 23 -5.40 0.41 13.32
C ASP A 23 -6.63 0.68 12.42
N MET A 24 -7.52 -0.32 12.28
CA MET A 24 -8.82 -0.20 11.58
C MET A 24 -9.68 0.93 12.15
N CYS A 25 -9.54 1.24 13.44
CA CYS A 25 -10.25 2.33 14.09
C CYS A 25 -9.71 3.73 13.71
N GLY A 26 -8.53 3.84 13.11
CA GLY A 26 -7.91 5.12 12.74
C GLY A 26 -8.50 5.76 11.48
N ASP A 27 -9.22 5.00 10.64
CA ASP A 27 -9.95 5.51 9.48
C ASP A 27 -11.20 4.64 9.23
N ILE A 28 -12.18 4.76 10.13
CA ILE A 28 -13.43 4.00 10.09
C ILE A 28 -14.14 4.18 8.74
N GLY A 29 -14.11 5.39 8.16
CA GLY A 29 -14.75 5.65 6.86
C GLY A 29 -14.17 4.80 5.74
N THR A 30 -12.84 4.76 5.61
CA THR A 30 -12.15 3.94 4.60
C THR A 30 -12.31 2.45 4.90
N CYS A 31 -12.32 2.05 6.18
CA CYS A 31 -12.52 0.66 6.58
C CYS A 31 -13.93 0.16 6.30
N CYS A 32 -14.97 0.93 6.66
CA CYS A 32 -16.35 0.63 6.30
C CYS A 32 -16.51 0.58 4.79
N TYR A 33 -15.97 1.56 4.06
CA TYR A 33 -16.00 1.54 2.59
C TYR A 33 -15.29 0.31 2.01
N GLY A 34 -14.14 -0.10 2.55
CA GLY A 34 -13.44 -1.31 2.15
C GLY A 34 -14.18 -2.61 2.47
N LEU A 35 -14.95 -2.62 3.56
CA LEU A 35 -15.81 -3.75 3.94
C LEU A 35 -17.04 -3.86 3.03
N PHE A 36 -17.65 -2.73 2.64
CA PHE A 36 -18.88 -2.71 1.83
C PHE A 36 -18.62 -2.66 0.31
N CYS A 37 -17.46 -2.17 -0.13
CA CYS A 37 -17.00 -2.26 -1.52
C CYS A 37 -15.47 -2.41 -1.62
N THR A 38 -14.96 -3.60 -1.28
CA THR A 38 -13.54 -3.96 -1.48
C THR A 38 -13.03 -3.71 -2.92
N PRO A 39 -13.80 -4.04 -3.99
CA PRO A 39 -13.37 -3.73 -5.36
C PRO A 39 -13.15 -2.24 -5.62
N CYS A 40 -14.04 -1.40 -5.09
CA CYS A 40 -13.95 0.04 -5.25
C CYS A 40 -12.76 0.62 -4.48
N LEU A 41 -12.44 0.08 -3.30
CA LEU A 41 -11.26 0.47 -2.54
C LEU A 41 -9.97 0.06 -3.26
N TYR A 42 -9.90 -1.17 -3.80
CA TYR A 42 -8.78 -1.58 -4.63
C TYR A 42 -8.59 -0.66 -5.83
N GLY A 43 -9.66 -0.40 -6.59
CA GLY A 43 -9.59 0.47 -7.76
C GLY A 43 -9.16 1.89 -7.43
N ARG A 44 -9.58 2.43 -6.28
CA ARG A 44 -9.11 3.73 -5.78
C ARG A 44 -7.61 3.71 -5.44
N ASN A 45 -7.15 2.69 -4.71
CA ASN A 45 -5.74 2.55 -4.37
C ASN A 45 -4.87 2.40 -5.62
N TYR A 46 -5.34 1.60 -6.59
CA TYR A 46 -4.65 1.40 -7.85
C TYR A 46 -4.57 2.70 -8.66
N ALA A 47 -5.70 3.40 -8.79
CA ALA A 47 -5.79 4.71 -9.43
C ALA A 47 -4.83 5.72 -8.80
N GLU A 48 -4.80 5.79 -7.47
CA GLU A 48 -3.92 6.67 -6.72
C GLU A 48 -2.43 6.31 -6.90
N PHE A 49 -2.10 5.03 -6.92
CA PHE A 49 -0.71 4.58 -7.04
C PHE A 49 -0.14 4.78 -8.45
N HIS A 50 -0.96 4.50 -9.47
CA HIS A 50 -0.56 4.52 -10.88
C HIS A 50 -0.97 5.80 -11.64
N ASP A 51 -1.68 6.73 -11.00
CA ASP A 51 -2.23 7.95 -11.62
C ASP A 51 -3.15 7.67 -12.82
N VAL A 52 -4.08 6.72 -12.65
CA VAL A 52 -5.04 6.26 -13.67
C VAL A 52 -6.48 6.30 -13.14
N GLY A 53 -7.47 6.14 -14.01
CA GLY A 53 -8.88 6.03 -13.59
C GLY A 53 -9.17 4.73 -12.81
N CYS A 54 -10.11 4.78 -11.85
CA CYS A 54 -10.43 3.63 -11.00
C CYS A 54 -11.25 2.53 -11.70
N CYS A 55 -12.01 2.88 -12.76
CA CYS A 55 -13.06 2.03 -13.30
C CYS A 55 -12.55 0.69 -13.84
N GLY A 56 -11.40 0.68 -14.53
CA GLY A 56 -10.81 -0.55 -15.07
C GLY A 56 -10.32 -1.51 -13.98
N ALA A 57 -9.70 -0.98 -12.93
CA ALA A 57 -9.20 -1.76 -11.80
C ALA A 57 -10.35 -2.31 -10.93
N CYS A 58 -11.43 -1.54 -10.73
CA CYS A 58 -12.64 -2.01 -10.06
C CYS A 58 -13.26 -3.21 -10.77
N CYS A 59 -13.41 -3.14 -12.10
CA CYS A 59 -13.99 -4.22 -12.91
C CYS A 59 -13.14 -5.50 -12.87
N LEU A 60 -11.81 -5.36 -12.93
CA LEU A 60 -10.87 -6.50 -12.81
C LEU A 60 -11.00 -7.20 -11.46
N TYR A 61 -11.20 -6.45 -10.38
CA TYR A 61 -11.32 -6.98 -9.03
C TYR A 61 -12.66 -7.72 -8.78
N CYS A 62 -13.71 -7.43 -9.55
CA CYS A 62 -15.02 -8.08 -9.43
C CYS A 62 -15.09 -9.45 -10.11
N TRP A 63 -14.18 -9.77 -11.04
CA TRP A 63 -14.33 -10.93 -11.92
C TRP A 63 -13.96 -12.27 -11.26
N CYS A 64 -13.00 -12.29 -10.33
CA CYS A 64 -12.58 -13.53 -9.64
C CYS A 64 -11.77 -13.24 -8.37
N TRP A 65 -12.23 -13.72 -7.21
CA TRP A 65 -11.57 -13.49 -5.92
C TRP A 65 -10.10 -13.93 -5.86
N CYS A 66 -9.76 -15.08 -6.45
CA CYS A 66 -8.39 -15.58 -6.47
C CYS A 66 -7.46 -14.65 -7.27
N LEU A 67 -7.93 -14.16 -8.43
CA LEU A 67 -7.21 -13.19 -9.24
C LEU A 67 -7.10 -11.84 -8.51
N SER A 68 -8.16 -11.42 -7.82
CA SER A 68 -8.18 -10.22 -6.99
C SER A 68 -7.10 -10.24 -5.91
N CYS A 69 -6.87 -11.39 -5.26
CA CYS A 69 -5.78 -11.55 -4.29
C CYS A 69 -4.40 -11.36 -4.92
N CYS A 70 -4.17 -11.90 -6.12
CA CYS A 70 -2.92 -11.72 -6.86
C CYS A 70 -2.70 -10.25 -7.22
N PHE A 71 -3.71 -9.59 -7.79
CA PHE A 71 -3.64 -8.17 -8.16
C PHE A 71 -3.43 -7.24 -6.96
N ALA A 72 -4.08 -7.53 -5.82
CA ALA A 72 -3.86 -6.81 -4.57
C ALA A 72 -2.45 -7.04 -4.02
N THR A 73 -1.94 -8.27 -4.12
CA THR A 73 -0.57 -8.61 -3.73
C THR A 73 0.46 -7.85 -4.57
N ASP A 74 0.25 -7.74 -5.88
CA ASP A 74 1.16 -7.02 -6.76
C ASP A 74 1.13 -5.50 -6.54
N LEU A 75 -0.05 -4.93 -6.29
CA LEU A 75 -0.16 -3.52 -5.88
C LEU A 75 0.59 -3.29 -4.56
N ARG A 76 0.39 -4.17 -3.57
CA ARG A 76 1.09 -4.11 -2.29
C ARG A 76 2.61 -4.14 -2.44
N ARG A 77 3.14 -5.06 -3.25
CA ARG A 77 4.57 -5.13 -3.57
C ARG A 77 5.06 -3.86 -4.22
N SER A 78 4.30 -3.29 -5.15
CA SER A 78 4.64 -2.04 -5.83
C SER A 78 4.72 -0.87 -4.85
N ILE A 79 3.76 -0.77 -3.92
CA ILE A 79 3.77 0.21 -2.82
C ILE A 79 5.03 0.06 -1.96
N ARG A 80 5.36 -1.17 -1.57
CA ARG A 80 6.56 -1.44 -0.76
C ARG A 80 7.84 -1.04 -1.48
N ASN A 81 7.95 -1.35 -2.77
CA ASN A 81 9.10 -1.00 -3.56
C ASN A 81 9.23 0.52 -3.71
N LYS A 82 8.12 1.22 -4.00
CA LYS A 82 8.09 2.68 -4.16
C LYS A 82 8.54 3.41 -2.90
N TYR A 83 8.11 2.94 -1.73
CA TYR A 83 8.40 3.61 -0.46
C TYR A 83 9.52 2.95 0.36
N ASN A 84 10.24 1.98 -0.22
CA ASN A 84 11.27 1.18 0.44
C ASN A 84 10.81 0.65 1.80
N LEU A 85 9.67 -0.05 1.81
CA LEU A 85 9.05 -0.59 3.02
C LEU A 85 9.63 -1.96 3.38
N ALA A 86 9.82 -2.18 4.67
CA ALA A 86 10.14 -3.49 5.21
C ALA A 86 9.04 -4.52 4.89
N PRO A 87 9.39 -5.79 4.68
CA PRO A 87 8.41 -6.86 4.63
C PRO A 87 7.58 -6.92 5.90
N ASP A 88 6.27 -7.12 5.74
CA ASP A 88 5.44 -7.52 6.86
C ASP A 88 5.78 -8.97 7.28
N PRO A 89 5.49 -9.34 8.54
CA PRO A 89 5.70 -10.71 9.03
C PRO A 89 4.81 -11.73 8.30
N CYS A 90 3.68 -11.29 7.74
CA CYS A 90 2.81 -12.12 6.91
C CYS A 90 3.14 -11.91 5.42
N ASN A 91 3.13 -13.01 4.66
CA ASN A 91 3.25 -12.94 3.20
C ASN A 91 2.11 -12.08 2.63
N ASP A 92 2.45 -11.17 1.71
CA ASP A 92 1.51 -10.26 1.05
C ASP A 92 0.29 -11.00 0.45
N LEU A 93 0.46 -12.24 -0.03
CA LEU A 93 -0.64 -13.07 -0.52
C LEU A 93 -1.58 -13.52 0.61
N ILE A 94 -1.03 -13.91 1.76
CA ILE A 94 -1.80 -14.38 2.93
C ILE A 94 -2.67 -13.24 3.46
N VAL A 95 -2.14 -12.01 3.47
CA VAL A 95 -2.90 -10.82 3.86
C VAL A 95 -4.19 -10.70 3.04
N HIS A 96 -4.08 -10.77 1.72
CA HIS A 96 -5.23 -10.59 0.83
C HIS A 96 -6.14 -11.81 0.76
N LEU A 97 -5.62 -13.02 1.03
CA LEU A 97 -6.44 -14.24 1.18
C LEU A 97 -7.35 -14.20 2.41
N PHE A 98 -6.85 -13.70 3.56
CA PHE A 98 -7.59 -13.75 4.83
C PHE A 98 -8.30 -12.44 5.20
N CYS A 99 -7.72 -11.28 4.91
CA CYS A 99 -8.38 -9.99 5.08
C CYS A 99 -7.92 -8.98 4.02
N SER A 100 -8.36 -9.17 2.78
CA SER A 100 -8.15 -8.19 1.71
C SER A 100 -8.58 -6.76 2.07
N PRO A 101 -9.77 -6.51 2.69
CA PRO A 101 -10.15 -5.16 3.10
C PRO A 101 -9.11 -4.52 4.02
N CYS A 102 -8.53 -5.29 4.95
CA CYS A 102 -7.51 -4.81 5.87
C CYS A 102 -6.23 -4.41 5.15
N GLY A 103 -5.74 -5.25 4.23
CA GLY A 103 -4.57 -4.96 3.42
C GLY A 103 -4.75 -3.68 2.60
N LEU A 104 -5.89 -3.55 1.92
CA LEU A 104 -6.20 -2.37 1.11
C LEU A 104 -6.35 -1.10 1.94
N CYS A 105 -6.94 -1.18 3.14
CA CYS A 105 -7.03 -0.01 4.04
C CYS A 105 -5.65 0.44 4.51
N GLN A 106 -4.78 -0.51 4.89
CA GLN A 106 -3.42 -0.20 5.29
C GLN A 106 -2.64 0.47 4.15
N GLU A 107 -2.75 -0.07 2.93
CA GLU A 107 -2.13 0.49 1.71
C GLU A 107 -2.61 1.91 1.43
N SER A 108 -3.92 2.15 1.51
CA SER A 108 -4.52 3.49 1.31
C SER A 108 -3.97 4.51 2.30
N ARG A 109 -3.92 4.14 3.58
CA ARG A 109 -3.42 5.02 4.65
C ARG A 109 -1.92 5.29 4.53
N GLU A 110 -1.14 4.29 4.13
CA GLU A 110 0.28 4.45 3.90
C GLU A 110 0.58 5.41 2.74
N MET A 111 -0.14 5.27 1.62
CA MET A 111 -0.01 6.17 0.48
C MET A 111 -0.37 7.61 0.85
N ARG A 112 -1.48 7.80 1.58
CA ARG A 112 -1.90 9.12 2.07
C ARG A 112 -0.84 9.76 2.97
N TYR A 113 -0.37 9.04 3.99
CA TYR A 113 0.62 9.54 4.95
C TYR A 113 1.92 9.97 4.25
N ARG A 114 2.41 9.19 3.29
CA ARG A 114 3.66 9.50 2.58
C ARG A 114 3.52 10.66 1.61
N ARG A 115 2.35 10.82 0.98
CA ARG A 115 2.01 12.00 0.17
C ARG A 115 2.00 13.26 1.03
N GLU A 116 1.36 13.21 2.19
CA GLU A 116 1.30 14.32 3.13
C GLU A 116 2.71 14.70 3.61
N GLN A 117 3.52 13.73 4.03
CA GLN A 117 4.92 13.96 4.42
C GLN A 117 5.76 14.59 3.31
N GLY A 118 5.62 14.12 2.06
CA GLY A 118 6.27 14.72 0.90
C GLY A 118 5.85 16.17 0.68
N THR A 119 4.55 16.45 0.84
CA THR A 119 3.99 17.81 0.72
C THR A 119 4.54 18.74 1.80
N PHE A 120 4.56 18.30 3.07
CA PHE A 120 5.13 19.09 4.18
C PHE A 120 6.62 19.38 3.97
N ALA A 121 7.40 18.39 3.51
CA ALA A 121 8.80 18.59 3.19
C ALA A 121 9.03 19.61 2.07
N THR A 122 8.12 19.69 1.08
CA THR A 122 8.17 20.73 0.04
C THR A 122 7.85 22.11 0.62
N VAL A 123 6.83 22.24 1.46
CA VAL A 123 6.42 23.52 2.07
C VAL A 123 7.48 24.08 3.03
N LEU A 124 8.14 23.23 3.82
CA LEU A 124 9.19 23.66 4.76
C LEU A 124 10.51 24.06 4.09
N ASN A 125 10.72 23.68 2.82
CA ASN A 125 11.91 24.04 2.04
C ASN A 125 11.70 25.30 1.18
N GLN A 126 10.61 26.06 1.39
CA GLN A 126 10.31 27.34 0.77
C GLN A 126 10.45 28.48 1.78
#